data_AF-A0A970BV80-F1
#
_entry.id   AF-A0A970BV80-F1
#
_cell.length_a   1.000
_cell.length_b   1.000
_cell.length_c   1.000
_cell.angle_alpha   90.00
_cell.angle_beta   90.00
_cell.angle_gamma   90.00
#
_symmetry.space_group_name_H-M   'P 1'
#
loop_
_entity.id
_entity.type
_entity.pdbx_description
1 polymer ?
#
loop_
_entity_poly.entity_id
_entity_poly.type
_entity_poly.pdbx_seq_one_letter_code
_entity_poly.pdbx_strand_id
1 'polypeptide(L)' 'MFNDRRQGCLSGLLQLFLLDRLFDWLQGRFGFGRGASCSGLGCGCLLLILFVVLACSITSGTDWFRLGF' A
#
# COMPACT_ATOMS: atom_id res chain seq x y z
N MET A 1 27.15 -2.12 0.88
CA MET A 1 26.39 -1.10 0.13
C MET A 1 24.97 -1.04 0.67
N PHE A 2 24.76 -0.43 1.85
CA PHE A 2 23.40 -0.08 2.31
C PHE A 2 23.15 1.34 1.80
N ASN A 3 22.13 1.47 0.96
CA ASN A 3 21.88 2.63 0.11
C ASN A 3 21.36 3.81 0.96
N ASP A 4 22.10 4.91 0.96
CA ASP A 4 21.73 6.27 1.41
C ASP A 4 20.58 6.89 0.56
N ARG A 5 19.48 6.15 0.34
CA ARG A 5 18.33 6.58 -0.45
C ARG A 5 17.01 6.38 0.30
N ARG A 6 16.92 6.94 1.51
CA ARG A 6 15.61 7.17 2.12
C ARG A 6 14.80 8.05 1.16
N GLN A 7 13.64 7.55 0.76
CA GLN A 7 12.75 8.21 -0.19
C GLN A 7 12.31 9.53 0.44
N GLY A 8 12.39 10.63 -0.31
CA GLY A 8 11.90 11.92 0.19
C GLY A 8 10.38 11.92 0.34
N CYS A 9 9.85 12.87 1.12
CA CYS A 9 8.44 12.92 1.52
C CYS A 9 7.47 12.84 0.33
N LEU A 10 7.81 13.50 -0.79
CA LEU A 10 6.97 13.54 -1.99
C LEU A 10 7.00 12.21 -2.76
N SER A 11 8.15 11.53 -2.78
CA SER A 11 8.29 10.18 -3.33
C SER A 11 7.50 9.15 -2.52
N GLY A 12 7.55 9.25 -1.18
CA GLY A 12 6.77 8.39 -0.28
C GLY A 12 5.25 8.59 -0.44
N LEU A 13 4.79 9.84 -0.51
CA LEU A 13 3.38 10.17 -0.77
C LEU A 13 2.90 9.62 -2.12
N LEU A 14 3.72 9.72 -3.17
CA LEU A 14 3.37 9.19 -4.49
C LEU A 14 3.26 7.67 -4.47
N GLN A 15 4.18 6.97 -3.80
CA GLN A 15 4.11 5.52 -3.61
C GLN A 15 2.87 5.09 -2.81
N LEU A 16 2.54 5.80 -1.73
CA LEU A 16 1.35 5.55 -0.93
C LEU A 16 0.09 5.76 -1.77
N PHE A 17 0.04 6.81 -2.59
CA PHE A 17 -1.09 7.09 -3.48
C PHE A 17 -1.28 6.02 -4.56
N LEU A 18 -0.18 5.58 -5.20
CA LEU A 18 -0.20 4.48 -6.17
C LEU A 18 -0.65 3.16 -5.53
N LEU A 19 -0.16 2.88 -4.31
CA LEU A 19 -0.54 1.71 -3.55
C LEU A 19 -2.04 1.74 -3.22
N ASP A 20 -2.55 2.85 -2.71
CA ASP A 20 -3.96 3.05 -2.37
C ASP A 20 -4.86 2.86 -3.59
N ARG A 21 -4.50 3.48 -4.74
CA ARG A 21 -5.23 3.34 -6.01
C ARG A 21 -5.24 1.90 -6.53
N LEU A 22 -4.12 1.20 -6.43
CA LEU A 22 -3.99 -0.20 -6.84
C LEU A 22 -4.85 -1.11 -5.95
N PHE A 23 -4.83 -0.87 -4.64
CA PHE A 23 -5.61 -1.63 -3.67
C PHE A 23 -7.11 -1.35 -3.77
N ASP A 24 -7.53 -0.11 -4.04
CA ASP A 24 -8.92 0.25 -4.31
C ASP A 24 -9.43 -0.46 -5.58
N TRP A 25 -8.61 -0.53 -6.63
CA TRP A 25 -8.93 -1.30 -7.84
C TRP A 25 -8.99 -2.81 -7.58
N LEU A 26 -8.03 -3.35 -6.80
CA LEU A 26 -8.03 -4.77 -6.43
C LEU A 26 -9.20 -5.11 -5.52
N GLN A 27 -9.54 -4.28 -4.54
CA GLN A 27 -10.73 -4.45 -3.69
C GLN A 27 -12.02 -4.27 -4.49
N GLY A 28 -12.08 -3.39 -5.48
CA GLY A 28 -13.24 -3.25 -6.37
C GLY A 28 -13.45 -4.48 -7.28
N ARG A 29 -12.37 -5.21 -7.61
CA ARG A 29 -12.41 -6.42 -8.46
C ARG A 29 -12.51 -7.73 -7.68
N PHE A 30 -11.87 -7.83 -6.52
CA PHE A 30 -11.75 -9.04 -5.70
C PHE A 30 -12.38 -8.91 -4.29
N GLY A 31 -12.65 -7.70 -3.82
CA GLY A 31 -13.14 -7.40 -2.49
C GLY A 31 -14.66 -7.41 -2.36
N PHE A 32 -15.09 -7.68 -1.12
CA PHE A 32 -16.45 -7.70 -0.55
C PHE A 32 -17.62 -7.54 -1.55
N GLY A 33 -18.30 -8.66 -1.83
CA GLY A 33 -19.66 -8.65 -2.36
C GLY A 33 -19.85 -9.13 -3.81
N ARG A 34 -18.80 -9.53 -4.53
CA ARG A 34 -18.91 -10.02 -5.93
C ARG A 34 -18.51 -11.48 -6.18
N GLY A 35 -18.11 -12.24 -5.16
CA GLY A 35 -17.67 -13.63 -5.32
C GLY A 35 -18.42 -14.61 -4.42
N ALA A 36 -18.78 -15.77 -4.99
CA ALA A 36 -19.46 -16.86 -4.31
C ALA A 36 -18.65 -17.37 -3.10
N SER A 37 -19.29 -17.37 -1.94
CA SER A 37 -19.04 -18.16 -0.71
C SER A 37 -17.66 -18.17 -0.02
N CYS A 38 -16.53 -17.75 -0.62
CA CYS A 38 -15.20 -17.81 0.02
C CYS A 38 -14.39 -16.50 -0.03
N SER A 39 -14.83 -15.50 -0.79
CA SER A 39 -14.06 -14.26 -1.02
C SER A 39 -14.50 -13.06 -0.16
N GLY A 40 -15.51 -13.23 0.70
CA GLY A 40 -16.02 -12.16 1.56
C GLY A 40 -15.05 -11.78 2.68
N LEU A 41 -14.64 -12.74 3.52
CA LEU A 41 -13.83 -12.47 4.72
C LEU A 41 -12.33 -12.80 4.56
N GLY A 42 -11.95 -13.74 3.69
CA GLY A 42 -10.56 -14.21 3.57
C GLY A 42 -9.72 -13.37 2.61
N CYS A 43 -10.12 -13.31 1.34
CA CYS A 43 -9.33 -12.66 0.29
C CYS A 43 -9.26 -11.14 0.46
N GLY A 44 -10.37 -10.51 0.90
CA GLY A 44 -10.39 -9.09 1.23
C GLY A 44 -9.50 -8.73 2.43
N CYS A 45 -9.53 -9.53 3.50
CA CYS A 45 -8.65 -9.31 4.66
C CYS A 45 -7.17 -9.53 4.33
N LEU A 46 -6.85 -10.51 3.48
CA LEU A 46 -5.47 -10.78 3.06
C LEU A 46 -4.90 -9.62 2.24
N LEU A 47 -5.71 -9.01 1.36
CA LEU A 47 -5.35 -7.79 0.65
C LEU A 47 -5.16 -6.62 1.64
N LEU A 48 -6.05 -6.44 2.61
CA LEU A 48 -5.91 -5.40 3.63
C LEU A 48 -4.60 -5.53 4.43
N ILE A 49 -4.24 -6.75 4.83
CA ILE A 49 -2.99 -7.02 5.55
C ILE A 49 -1.78 -6.67 4.66
N LEU A 50 -1.80 -7.09 3.39
CA LEU A 50 -0.72 -6.80 2.45
C LEU A 50 -0.56 -5.28 2.24
N PHE A 51 -1.67 -4.55 2.12
CA PHE A 51 -1.68 -3.09 2.03
C PHE A 51 -1.01 -2.44 3.24
N VAL A 52 -1.40 -2.84 4.44
CA VAL A 52 -0.86 -2.29 5.69
C VAL A 52 0.64 -2.56 5.80
N VAL A 53 1.10 -3.77 5.48
CA VAL A 53 2.54 -4.10 5.50
C VAL A 53 3.34 -3.25 4.51
N LEU A 54 2.83 -3.08 3.29
CA LEU A 54 3.47 -2.25 2.26
C LEU A 54 3.46 -0.77 2.66
N ALA A 55 2.34 -0.27 3.17
CA ALA A 55 2.22 1.11 3.66
C ALA A 55 3.18 1.38 4.82
N CYS A 56 3.26 0.47 5.80
CA CYS A 56 4.23 0.55 6.91
C CYS A 56 5.69 0.49 6.44
N SER A 57 5.97 -0.29 5.39
CA SER A 57 7.30 -0.37 4.80
C SER A 57 7.70 0.95 4.12
N ILE A 58 6.79 1.55 3.35
CA ILE A 58 7.00 2.86 2.71
C ILE A 58 7.13 3.96 3.77
N THR A 59 6.26 3.98 4.78
CA THR A 59 6.29 5.03 5.81
C THR A 59 7.53 4.96 6.71
N SER A 60 8.07 3.77 6.97
CA SER A 60 9.31 3.59 7.74
C SER A 60 10.58 3.87 6.91
N GLY A 61 10.48 3.75 5.59
CA GLY A 61 11.56 4.03 4.63
C GLY A 61 11.62 5.47 4.12
N THR A 62 10.58 6.27 4.39
CA THR A 62 10.46 7.66 3.92
C THR A 62 10.92 8.65 4.99
N ASP A 63 11.73 9.64 4.61
CA ASP A 63 12.08 10.78 5.48
C ASP A 63 11.04 11.89 5.36
N TRP A 64 10.07 11.89 6.28
CA TRP A 64 8.96 12.85 6.32
C TRP A 64 9.40 14.31 6.48
N PHE A 65 10.56 14.54 7.11
CA PHE A 65 11.14 15.86 7.31
C PHE A 65 11.90 16.38 6.09
N ARG A 66 12.11 15.55 5.06
CA ARG A 66 12.81 15.93 3.84
C ARG A 66 11.79 16.14 2.73
N LEU A 67 11.36 17.40 2.58
CA LEU A 67 10.50 17.87 1.48
C LEU A 67 11.31 17.90 0.17
N GLY A 68 11.57 16.74 -0.41
CA GLY A 68 12.38 16.59 -1.62
C GLY A 68 12.24 15.20 -2.25
N PHE A 69 12.98 14.94 -3.32
CA PHE A 69 13.05 13.64 -4.01
C PHE A 69 14.22 12.82 -3.48
#